data_AF-A0ABD0PI30-F1
#
_entry.id   AF-A0ABD0PI30-F1
#
_cell.length_a   1.000
_cell.length_b   1.000
_cell.length_c   1.000
_cell.angle_alpha   90.00
_cell.angle_beta   90.00
_cell.angle_gamma   90.00
#
_symmetry.space_group_name_H-M   'P 1'
#
loop_
_entity.id
_entity.type
_entity.pdbx_description
1 polymer ?
#
loop_
_entity_poly.entity_id
_entity_poly.type
_entity_poly.pdbx_seq_one_letter_code
_entity_poly.pdbx_strand_id
1 'polypeptide(L)' 'ESNKKHPFPCPTTYRTALTHYLDITNSPRTNVLYELAQYATDPKDQENMRKMASSSPEGK' A
#
# COMPACT_ATOMS: atom_id res chain seq x y z
N GLU A 1 -12.73 2.99 -17.83
CA GLU A 1 -13.35 3.55 -16.61
C GLU A 1 -13.85 2.43 -15.71
N SER A 2 -13.52 2.48 -14.41
CA SER A 2 -13.94 1.46 -13.46
C SER A 2 -15.39 1.69 -13.03
N ASN A 3 -16.28 0.72 -13.25
CA ASN A 3 -17.67 0.74 -12.79
C ASN A 3 -17.83 0.75 -11.24
N LYS A 4 -16.73 0.65 -10.49
CA LYS A 4 -16.73 0.71 -9.03
C LYS A 4 -16.50 2.16 -8.59
N LYS A 5 -17.59 2.85 -8.23
CA LYS A 5 -17.54 4.23 -7.71
C LYS A 5 -16.72 4.36 -6.42
N HIS A 6 -16.70 3.31 -5.60
CA HIS A 6 -15.97 3.28 -4.33
C HIS A 6 -15.23 1.95 -4.15
N PRO A 7 -14.07 1.95 -3.48
CA PRO A 7 -13.32 0.73 -3.19
C PRO A 7 -14.02 -0.19 -2.18
N PHE A 8 -14.90 0.35 -1.34
CA PHE A 8 -15.70 -0.32 -0.31
C PHE A 8 -16.96 0.51 -0.02
N PRO A 9 -17.91 0.02 0.81
CA PRO A 9 -19.16 0.74 1.11
C PRO A 9 -18.91 2.14 1.71
N CYS A 10 -19.50 3.18 1.10
CA CYS A 10 -19.37 4.58 1.50
C CYS A 10 -20.75 5.26 1.64
N PRO A 11 -20.93 6.24 2.56
CA PRO A 11 -19.92 6.81 3.47
C PRO A 11 -19.60 5.89 4.66
N THR A 12 -18.34 5.91 5.12
CA THR A 12 -17.88 5.12 6.27
C THR A 12 -16.72 5.83 6.98
N THR A 13 -16.40 5.41 8.21
CA THR A 13 -15.25 5.95 8.97
C THR A 13 -13.98 5.15 8.69
N TYR A 14 -12.80 5.74 8.92
CA TYR A 14 -11.53 5.01 8.84
C TYR A 14 -11.48 3.79 9.76
N ARG A 15 -12.04 3.92 10.98
CA ARG A 15 -12.14 2.79 11.92
C ARG A 15 -12.90 1.63 11.29
N THR A 16 -14.11 1.89 10.77
CA THR A 16 -14.94 0.86 10.14
C THR A 16 -14.25 0.25 8.91
N ALA A 17 -13.61 1.08 8.06
CA ALA A 17 -12.91 0.61 6.88
C ALA A 17 -11.72 -0.30 7.21
N LEU A 18 -10.86 0.09 8.16
CA LEU A 18 -9.69 -0.69 8.58
C LEU A 18 -10.08 -1.97 9.35
N THR A 19 -11.23 -1.99 10.03
CA THR A 19 -11.69 -3.17 10.76
C THR A 19 -12.41 -4.18 9.85
N HIS A 20 -13.18 -3.73 8.86
CA HIS A 20 -14.10 -4.61 8.13
C HIS A 20 -13.81 -4.75 6.63
N TYR A 21 -13.14 -3.78 6.00
CA TYR A 21 -13.06 -3.69 4.53
C TYR A 21 -11.64 -3.75 3.97
N LEU A 22 -10.63 -3.58 4.81
CA LEU A 22 -9.23 -3.60 4.43
C LEU A 22 -8.47 -4.68 5.18
N ASP A 23 -7.51 -5.28 4.49
CA ASP A 23 -6.58 -6.22 5.11
C ASP A 23 -5.35 -5.47 5.62
N ILE A 24 -5.17 -5.50 6.94
CA ILE A 24 -4.06 -4.88 7.64
C ILE A 24 -3.16 -5.91 8.32
N THR A 25 -3.33 -7.19 8.00
CA THR A 25 -2.64 -8.32 8.65
C THR A 25 -1.71 -9.08 7.72
N ASN A 26 -2.04 -9.18 6.43
CA ASN A 26 -1.16 -9.82 5.47
C ASN A 26 -0.02 -8.90 5.03
N SER A 27 1.06 -9.51 4.56
CA SER A 27 2.20 -8.78 4.01
C SER A 27 1.75 -7.89 2.84
N PRO A 28 2.07 -6.58 2.85
CA PRO A 28 1.67 -5.67 1.78
C PRO A 28 2.28 -6.09 0.45
N ARG A 29 1.51 -5.92 -0.63
CA ARG A 29 2.01 -6.18 -1.98
C ARG A 29 3.05 -5.14 -2.38
N THR A 30 3.93 -5.51 -3.31
CA THR A 30 5.03 -4.67 -3.81
C THR A 30 4.55 -3.32 -4.36
N ASN A 31 3.39 -3.26 -5.00
CA ASN A 31 2.81 -2.00 -5.47
C ASN A 31 2.46 -1.03 -4.33
N VAL A 32 2.00 -1.55 -3.18
CA VAL A 32 1.72 -0.72 -2.01
C VAL A 32 3.02 -0.16 -1.44
N LEU A 33 4.08 -0.97 -1.37
CA LEU A 33 5.41 -0.50 -0.95
C LEU A 33 5.97 0.59 -1.86
N TYR A 34 5.76 0.45 -3.17
CA TYR A 34 6.18 1.46 -4.15
C TYR A 34 5.51 2.82 -3.89
N GLU A 35 4.18 2.83 -3.72
CA GLU A 35 3.41 4.05 -3.44
C GLU A 35 3.72 4.63 -2.05
N LEU A 36 4.03 3.78 -1.06
CA LEU A 36 4.39 4.23 0.28
C LEU A 36 5.78 4.88 0.36
N ALA A 37 6.71 4.47 -0.51
CA ALA A 37 8.09 4.96 -0.49
C ALA A 37 8.20 6.48 -0.64
N GLN A 38 7.23 7.15 -1.28
CA GLN A 38 7.25 8.62 -1.43
C GLN A 38 6.95 9.37 -0.12
N TYR A 39 6.34 8.70 0.86
CA TYR A 39 6.02 9.29 2.16
C TYR A 39 7.11 9.04 3.21
N ALA A 40 8.13 8.24 2.90
CA ALA A 40 9.29 8.06 3.76
C ALA A 40 10.17 9.32 3.75
N THR A 41 10.44 9.88 4.93
CA THR A 41 11.25 11.10 5.09
C THR A 41 12.75 10.82 5.07
N ASP A 42 13.17 9.62 5.48
CA ASP A 42 14.56 9.18 5.36
C ASP A 42 14.80 8.66 3.93
N PRO A 43 15.75 9.25 3.16
CA PRO A 43 16.10 8.78 1.82
C PRO A 43 16.52 7.31 1.79
N LYS A 44 17.15 6.80 2.85
CA LYS A 44 17.57 5.40 2.96
C LYS A 44 16.36 4.47 3.03
N ASP A 45 15.36 4.81 3.84
CA ASP A 45 14.14 4.00 3.96
C ASP A 45 13.31 4.05 2.67
N GLN A 46 13.27 5.23 2.02
CA GLN A 46 12.65 5.39 0.71
C GLN A 46 13.30 4.49 -0.35
N GLU A 47 14.64 4.46 -0.43
CA GLU A 47 15.36 3.61 -1.37
C GLU A 47 15.13 2.12 -1.07
N ASN A 48 15.14 1.74 0.21
CA ASN A 48 14.86 0.37 0.64
C ASN A 48 13.44 -0.08 0.24
N MET A 49 12.42 0.76 0.46
CA MET A 49 11.05 0.45 0.05
C MET A 49 10.92 0.31 -1.48
N ARG A 50 11.59 1.16 -2.26
CA ARG A 50 11.63 1.05 -3.72
C ARG A 50 12.35 -0.21 -4.21
N LYS A 51 13.44 -0.61 -3.54
CA LYS A 51 14.16 -1.86 -3.83
C LYS A 51 13.27 -3.08 -3.58
N MET A 52 12.60 -3.15 -2.42
CA MET A 52 11.65 -4.23 -2.09
C MET A 52 10.42 -4.27 -3.03
N ALA A 53 10.06 -3.13 -3.62
CA ALA A 53 8.98 -3.07 -4.60
C ALA A 53 9.44 -3.44 -6.03
N SER A 54 10.74 -3.51 -6.28
CA SER A 54 11.30 -3.77 -7.60
C SER A 54 11.34 -5.27 -7.93
N SER A 55 11.42 -5.61 -9.21
CA SER A 55 11.54 -6.99 -9.68
C SER A 55 13.00 -7.48 -9.76
N SER A 56 13.97 -6.74 -9.19
CA SER A 56 15.37 -7.14 -9.22
C SER A 56 15.60 -8.41 -8.39
N PRO A 57 16.64 -9.22 -8.71
CA PRO A 57 16.95 -10.44 -7.96
C PRO A 57 17.20 -10.20 -6.47
N GLU A 58 17.75 -9.04 -6.10
CA GLU A 58 18.01 -8.65 -4.72
C GLU A 58 16.79 -8.02 -4.02
N GLY A 59 15.77 -7.63 -4.79
CA GLY A 59 14.54 -7.00 -4.30
C GLY A 59 13.34 -7.95 -4.18
N LYS A 60 13.42 -9.16 -4.77
CA LYS A 60 12.39 -10.20 -4.72
C LYS A 60 12.47 -11.12 -3.50
#